data_AF-X7EDM9-F1
#
_entry.id   AF-X7EDM9-F1
#
_cell.length_a   1.000
_cell.length_b   1.000
_cell.length_c   1.000
_cell.angle_alpha   90.00
_cell.angle_beta   90.00
_cell.angle_gamma   90.00
#
_symmetry.space_group_name_H-M   'P 1'
#
loop_
_entity.id
_entity.type
_entity.pdbx_description
1 polymer ?
#
loop_
_entity_poly.entity_id
_entity_poly.type
_entity_poly.pdbx_seq_one_letter_code
_entity_poly.pdbx_strand_id
1 'polypeptide(L)'
;MGVSYTDGPALAPSGELRADIGRLSYLIGLRDASTAKAQQFIAPLYEGEGSRMVDALMSGSSASLTIDTVEGQIRHNITLNGSARAMRPILKACPDPDLEWDPSDAPAGSTNQPSAGAELVSDRNEIAQTFLRQNCVATESELFEAVRQRWGSIGDAHAALRIWGETPGFSDDYEILSRDPFTYRWTAGPCANSLQRAATEPPASPQGARDQRVAEAIDRACWRDDGGTMDRGIYTPDLDGDGRDDLVLDHAGIACSQGYLPQTCGAQVCETQIFFGFNGGYREGHTMLNSVTEVVPGTPPGLRIIGHGGTEGVVRWNGREFAVQ
;
A
#
# COMPACT_ATOMS: atom_id res chain seq x y z
N MET A 1 -49.42 -14.82 26.95
CA MET A 1 -48.90 -14.32 25.66
C MET A 1 -47.39 -14.37 25.75
N GLY A 2 -46.79 -15.44 25.24
CA GLY A 2 -45.33 -15.57 25.11
C GLY A 2 -45.00 -15.50 23.63
N VAL A 3 -44.21 -14.49 23.24
CA VAL A 3 -43.69 -14.37 21.88
C VAL A 3 -42.48 -15.29 21.79
N SER A 4 -42.60 -16.33 20.98
CA SER A 4 -41.49 -17.17 20.57
C SER A 4 -40.65 -16.37 19.57
N TYR A 5 -39.39 -16.08 19.90
CA TYR A 5 -38.42 -15.67 18.90
C TYR A 5 -38.10 -16.88 18.04
N THR A 6 -38.39 -16.81 16.75
CA THR A 6 -37.88 -17.77 15.77
C THR A 6 -36.44 -17.42 15.47
N ASP A 7 -35.53 -18.36 15.73
CA ASP A 7 -34.13 -18.30 15.31
C ASP A 7 -34.04 -17.92 13.82
N GLY A 8 -33.41 -16.77 13.53
CA GLY A 8 -33.00 -16.41 12.18
C GLY A 8 -31.88 -17.34 11.69
N PRO A 9 -31.71 -17.52 10.37
CA PRO A 9 -30.75 -18.50 9.86
C PRO A 9 -29.32 -18.05 10.17
N ALA A 10 -28.59 -18.90 10.91
CA ALA A 10 -27.21 -18.67 11.28
C ALA A 10 -26.30 -18.52 10.05
N LEU A 11 -25.37 -17.57 10.09
CA LEU A 11 -24.25 -17.50 9.16
C LEU A 11 -23.42 -18.79 9.31
N ALA A 12 -23.19 -19.49 8.20
CA ALA A 12 -22.28 -20.63 8.16
C ALA A 12 -20.93 -20.17 7.58
N PRO A 13 -19.93 -19.85 8.43
CA PRO A 13 -18.59 -19.53 7.93
C PRO A 13 -17.95 -20.79 7.35
N SER A 14 -17.31 -20.66 6.19
CA SER A 14 -16.42 -21.68 5.64
C SER A 14 -15.04 -21.08 5.44
N GLY A 15 -14.02 -21.71 6.01
CA GLY A 15 -12.62 -21.32 5.83
C GLY A 15 -11.89 -22.30 4.93
N GLU A 16 -11.12 -21.78 3.98
CA GLU A 16 -10.30 -22.58 3.05
C GLU A 16 -8.86 -22.04 3.08
N LEU A 17 -7.87 -22.92 3.25
CA LEU A 17 -6.46 -22.60 3.02
C LEU A 17 -6.11 -22.93 1.57
N ARG A 18 -5.54 -21.96 0.85
CA ARG A 18 -5.05 -22.15 -0.51
C ARG A 18 -3.56 -21.85 -0.58
N ALA A 19 -2.84 -22.71 -1.31
CA ALA A 19 -1.45 -22.46 -1.66
C ALA A 19 -1.35 -22.39 -3.18
N ASP A 20 -0.99 -21.20 -3.66
CA ASP A 20 -0.86 -20.91 -5.08
C ASP A 20 0.50 -20.24 -5.29
N ILE A 21 1.31 -20.78 -6.21
CA ILE A 21 2.61 -20.21 -6.64
C ILE A 21 3.51 -19.80 -5.45
N GLY A 22 3.69 -20.72 -4.49
CA GLY A 22 4.55 -20.50 -3.32
C GLY A 22 4.00 -19.54 -2.26
N ARG A 23 2.75 -19.07 -2.38
CA ARG A 23 2.11 -18.21 -1.37
C ARG A 23 0.95 -18.92 -0.70
N LEU A 24 0.94 -18.90 0.62
CA LEU A 24 -0.17 -19.39 1.42
C LEU A 24 -1.13 -18.22 1.71
N SER A 25 -2.42 -18.41 1.43
CA SER A 25 -3.48 -17.45 1.76
C SER A 25 -4.61 -18.14 2.50
N TYR A 26 -5.29 -17.38 3.36
CA TYR A 26 -6.52 -17.85 4.01
C TYR A 26 -7.73 -17.13 3.41
N LEU A 27 -8.70 -17.92 2.97
CA LEU A 27 -9.96 -17.44 2.45
C LEU A 27 -11.05 -17.69 3.49
N ILE A 28 -11.72 -16.62 3.91
CA ILE A 28 -12.93 -16.70 4.74
C ILE A 28 -14.13 -16.39 3.85
N GLY A 29 -14.98 -17.40 3.64
CA GLY A 29 -16.28 -17.22 3.03
C GLY A 29 -17.33 -17.00 4.12
N LEU A 30 -17.99 -15.83 4.09
CA LEU A 30 -19.21 -15.59 4.85
C LEU A 30 -20.39 -15.67 3.90
N ARG A 31 -21.31 -16.60 4.17
CA ARG A 31 -22.55 -16.71 3.41
C ARG A 31 -23.72 -16.25 4.26
N ASP A 32 -24.37 -15.20 3.80
CA ASP A 32 -25.65 -14.78 4.36
C ASP A 32 -26.75 -15.71 3.84
N ALA A 33 -27.31 -16.50 4.74
CA ALA A 33 -28.37 -17.46 4.43
C ALA A 33 -29.68 -16.79 3.99
N SER A 34 -29.91 -15.53 4.38
CA SER A 34 -31.12 -14.79 4.04
C SER A 34 -31.03 -14.11 2.67
N THR A 35 -29.83 -13.69 2.25
CA THR A 35 -29.64 -12.96 0.98
C THR A 35 -28.93 -13.78 -0.11
N ALA A 36 -28.47 -14.98 0.21
CA ALA A 36 -27.61 -15.81 -0.64
C ALA A 36 -26.30 -15.13 -1.09
N LYS A 37 -25.98 -13.96 -0.54
CA LYS A 37 -24.73 -13.25 -0.85
C LYS A 37 -23.58 -13.91 -0.11
N ALA A 38 -22.49 -14.13 -0.84
CA ALA A 38 -21.23 -14.58 -0.28
C ALA A 38 -20.24 -13.41 -0.29
N GLN A 39 -19.59 -13.17 0.83
CA GLN A 39 -18.44 -12.29 0.91
C GLN A 39 -17.20 -13.16 1.14
N GLN A 40 -16.14 -12.88 0.39
CA GLN A 40 -14.86 -13.56 0.51
C GLN A 40 -13.82 -12.55 0.99
N PHE A 41 -13.09 -12.94 2.03
CA PHE A 41 -11.95 -12.18 2.53
C PHE A 41 -10.70 -13.00 2.28
N ILE A 42 -9.71 -12.38 1.63
CA ILE A 42 -8.42 -13.00 1.35
C ILE A 42 -7.37 -12.21 2.14
N ALA A 43 -6.70 -12.90 3.07
CA ALA A 43 -5.57 -12.31 3.80
C ALA A 43 -4.27 -12.98 3.34
N PRO A 44 -3.29 -12.20 2.82
CA PRO A 44 -1.98 -12.73 2.52
C PRO A 44 -1.21 -13.05 3.80
N LEU A 45 -0.37 -14.09 3.74
CA LEU A 45 0.55 -14.42 4.82
C LEU A 45 1.96 -13.92 4.47
N TYR A 46 2.50 -13.03 5.32
CA TYR A 46 3.88 -12.54 5.20
C TYR A 46 4.87 -13.60 5.70
N GLU A 47 6.08 -13.67 5.13
CA GLU A 47 7.02 -14.79 5.34
C GLU A 47 7.33 -15.10 6.83
N GLY A 48 7.47 -14.08 7.68
CA GLY A 48 7.74 -14.24 9.12
C GLY A 48 6.51 -14.50 9.98
N GLU A 49 5.34 -13.97 9.62
CA GLU A 49 4.09 -14.12 10.39
C GLU A 49 3.31 -15.35 9.92
N GLY A 50 3.39 -15.65 8.63
CA GLY A 50 2.80 -16.78 7.94
C GLY A 50 3.36 -18.10 8.42
N SER A 51 4.68 -18.23 8.57
CA SER A 51 5.31 -19.44 9.10
C SER A 51 4.80 -19.77 10.52
N ARG A 52 4.78 -18.78 11.42
CA ARG A 52 4.23 -18.95 12.78
C ARG A 52 2.75 -19.31 12.77
N MET A 53 1.97 -18.71 11.88
CA MET A 53 0.54 -19.02 11.77
C MET A 53 0.30 -20.43 11.22
N VAL A 54 1.07 -20.87 10.22
CA VAL A 54 1.03 -22.24 9.68
C VAL A 54 1.39 -23.26 10.76
N ASP A 55 2.45 -23.01 11.50
CA ASP A 55 2.86 -23.85 12.63
C ASP A 55 1.77 -23.92 13.69
N ALA A 56 1.13 -22.79 14.02
CA ALA A 56 0.01 -22.74 14.95
C ALA A 56 -1.22 -23.51 14.43
N LEU A 57 -1.52 -23.42 13.12
CA LEU A 57 -2.62 -24.16 12.50
C LEU A 57 -2.34 -25.66 12.41
N MET A 58 -1.09 -26.06 12.24
CA MET A 58 -0.67 -27.46 12.15
C MET A 58 -0.53 -28.13 13.52
N SER A 59 -0.17 -27.39 14.56
CA SER A 59 0.02 -27.91 15.92
C SER A 59 -1.19 -27.71 16.83
N GLY A 60 -2.04 -26.73 16.54
CA GLY A 60 -3.23 -26.41 17.31
C GLY A 60 -4.39 -27.39 17.10
N SER A 61 -5.25 -27.51 18.10
CA SER A 61 -6.49 -28.32 18.05
C SER A 61 -7.76 -27.48 17.79
N SER A 62 -7.66 -26.16 17.96
CA SER A 62 -8.76 -25.20 17.74
C SER A 62 -8.25 -23.82 17.34
N ALA A 63 -9.02 -23.10 16.55
CA ALA A 63 -8.88 -21.67 16.30
C ALA A 63 -10.19 -20.95 16.64
N SER A 64 -10.14 -19.64 16.90
CA SER A 64 -11.34 -18.82 17.09
C SER A 64 -11.35 -17.67 16.09
N LEU A 65 -12.41 -17.59 15.31
CA LEU A 65 -12.73 -16.42 14.49
C LEU A 65 -13.62 -15.49 15.31
N THR A 66 -13.21 -14.24 15.43
CA THR A 66 -13.97 -13.22 16.15
C THR A 66 -14.34 -12.11 15.17
N ILE A 67 -15.63 -11.80 15.10
CA ILE A 67 -16.20 -10.80 14.19
C ILE A 67 -16.89 -9.75 15.05
N ASP A 68 -16.40 -8.52 15.00
CA ASP A 68 -17.05 -7.40 15.66
C ASP A 68 -18.21 -6.90 14.78
N THR A 69 -19.41 -6.90 15.32
CA THR A 69 -20.62 -6.40 14.66
C THR A 69 -21.21 -5.23 15.43
N VAL A 70 -22.14 -4.51 14.81
CA VAL A 70 -22.88 -3.43 15.49
C VAL A 70 -23.68 -3.91 16.70
N GLU A 71 -24.02 -5.21 16.77
CA GLU A 71 -24.73 -5.83 17.90
C GLU A 71 -23.80 -6.42 18.96
N GLY A 72 -22.48 -6.35 18.73
CA GLY A 72 -21.44 -6.90 19.59
C GLY A 72 -20.56 -7.91 18.89
N GLN A 73 -19.74 -8.59 19.68
CA GLN A 73 -18.71 -9.50 19.18
C GLN A 73 -19.26 -10.93 19.02
N ILE A 74 -19.19 -11.45 17.80
CA ILE A 74 -19.56 -12.84 17.48
C ILE A 74 -18.28 -13.68 17.43
N ARG A 75 -18.22 -14.76 18.23
CA ARG A 75 -17.08 -15.68 18.25
C ARG A 75 -17.48 -17.05 17.69
N HIS A 76 -16.75 -17.51 16.69
CA HIS A 76 -16.88 -18.85 16.12
C HIS A 76 -15.63 -19.67 16.42
N ASN A 77 -15.82 -20.81 17.10
CA ASN A 77 -14.74 -21.76 17.33
C ASN A 77 -14.65 -22.74 16.15
N ILE A 78 -13.46 -22.88 15.59
CA ILE A 78 -13.14 -23.75 14.47
C ILE A 78 -12.28 -24.90 15.01
N THR A 79 -12.69 -26.14 14.76
CA THR A 79 -11.84 -27.29 15.08
C THR A 79 -10.73 -27.42 14.05
N LEU A 80 -9.50 -27.67 14.52
CA LEU A 80 -8.35 -27.93 13.67
C LEU A 80 -8.01 -29.42 13.60
N ASN A 81 -8.93 -30.29 14.04
CA ASN A 81 -8.71 -31.73 13.99
C ASN A 81 -8.56 -32.19 12.52
N GLY A 82 -7.35 -32.64 12.17
CA GLY A 82 -7.01 -33.05 10.81
C GLY A 82 -6.42 -31.95 9.93
N SER A 83 -6.30 -30.71 10.42
CA SER A 83 -5.70 -29.58 9.70
C SER A 83 -4.27 -29.92 9.22
N ALA A 84 -3.44 -30.49 10.10
CA ALA A 84 -2.08 -30.93 9.74
C ALA A 84 -2.08 -31.99 8.63
N ARG A 85 -3.05 -32.91 8.63
CA ARG A 85 -3.16 -33.94 7.60
C ARG A 85 -3.57 -33.33 6.26
N ALA A 86 -4.43 -32.32 6.27
CA ALA A 86 -4.86 -31.59 5.08
C ALA A 86 -3.77 -30.66 4.53
N MET A 87 -2.99 -30.01 5.41
CA MET A 87 -1.97 -29.04 5.00
C MET A 87 -0.65 -29.69 4.57
N ARG A 88 -0.24 -30.83 5.15
CA ARG A 88 1.03 -31.49 4.80
C ARG A 88 1.21 -31.77 3.29
N PRO A 89 0.21 -32.29 2.56
CA PRO A 89 0.34 -32.49 1.11
C PRO A 89 0.48 -31.17 0.35
N ILE A 90 -0.20 -30.11 0.81
CA ILE A 90 -0.16 -28.77 0.20
C ILE A 90 1.24 -28.17 0.39
N LEU A 91 1.76 -28.19 1.62
CA LEU A 91 3.10 -27.71 1.94
C LEU A 91 4.19 -28.53 1.25
N LYS A 92 3.98 -29.85 1.08
CA LYS A 92 4.90 -30.72 0.34
C LYS A 92 4.86 -30.48 -1.18
N ALA A 93 3.71 -30.06 -1.72
CA ALA A 93 3.53 -29.76 -3.13
C ALA A 93 3.97 -28.34 -3.49
N CYS A 94 4.08 -27.46 -2.51
CA CYS A 94 4.81 -26.21 -2.65
C CYS A 94 6.29 -26.55 -2.66
N PRO A 95 7.03 -26.31 -3.76
CA PRO A 95 8.47 -26.44 -3.71
C PRO A 95 8.98 -25.53 -2.58
N ASP A 96 9.80 -26.07 -1.69
CA ASP A 96 10.75 -25.20 -0.98
C ASP A 96 11.43 -24.39 -2.08
N PRO A 97 11.50 -23.05 -2.00
CA PRO A 97 12.23 -22.29 -2.99
C PRO A 97 13.64 -22.88 -3.02
N ASP A 98 13.94 -23.63 -4.09
CA ASP A 98 15.23 -24.29 -4.25
C ASP A 98 16.25 -23.18 -4.15
N LEU A 99 17.10 -23.21 -3.13
CA LEU A 99 18.20 -22.25 -2.96
C LEU A 99 19.19 -22.32 -4.14
N GLU A 100 19.00 -23.27 -5.07
CA GLU A 100 19.92 -23.62 -6.14
C GLU A 100 19.18 -24.05 -7.43
N TRP A 101 18.04 -23.44 -7.77
CA TRP A 101 17.37 -23.71 -9.05
C TRP A 101 18.19 -23.18 -10.25
N ASP A 102 18.73 -24.08 -11.07
CA ASP A 102 19.42 -23.77 -12.34
C ASP A 102 18.39 -23.68 -13.49
N PRO A 103 18.29 -22.54 -14.20
CA PRO A 103 17.33 -22.35 -15.30
C PRO A 103 17.47 -23.36 -16.47
N SER A 104 18.58 -24.11 -16.53
CA SER A 104 18.83 -25.09 -17.60
C SER A 104 18.09 -26.43 -17.42
N ASP A 105 17.45 -26.67 -16.28
CA ASP A 105 16.78 -27.95 -15.96
C ASP A 105 15.30 -28.03 -16.41
N ALA A 106 14.79 -27.04 -17.16
CA ALA A 106 13.41 -27.07 -17.65
C ALA A 106 13.24 -28.05 -18.84
N PRO A 107 12.27 -28.99 -18.81
CA PRO A 107 12.09 -29.96 -19.88
C PRO A 107 11.54 -29.29 -21.15
N ALA A 108 12.31 -29.42 -22.25
CA ALA A 108 11.96 -28.89 -23.56
C ALA A 108 10.84 -29.72 -24.21
N GLY A 109 9.62 -29.20 -24.23
CA GLY A 109 8.53 -29.84 -24.97
C GLY A 109 7.13 -29.29 -24.68
N SER A 110 6.85 -28.05 -25.06
CA SER A 110 5.48 -27.52 -25.14
C SER A 110 5.37 -26.59 -26.36
N THR A 111 5.04 -27.16 -27.51
CA THR A 111 4.82 -26.43 -28.76
C THR A 111 3.42 -25.85 -28.75
N ASN A 112 3.29 -24.61 -28.25
CA ASN A 112 2.27 -23.58 -28.58
C ASN A 112 2.24 -22.42 -27.55
N GLN A 113 3.26 -22.28 -26.72
CA GLN A 113 3.44 -21.10 -25.88
C GLN A 113 4.39 -20.13 -26.61
N PRO A 114 4.09 -18.81 -26.69
CA PRO A 114 5.09 -17.84 -27.13
C PRO A 114 6.36 -18.04 -26.30
N SER A 115 7.53 -17.95 -26.93
CA SER A 115 8.80 -18.20 -26.26
C SER A 115 8.89 -17.32 -25.01
N ALA A 116 9.12 -17.93 -23.84
CA ALA A 116 9.12 -17.24 -22.55
C ALA A 116 10.01 -15.97 -22.52
N GLY A 117 11.04 -15.92 -23.39
CA GLY A 117 11.90 -14.74 -23.54
C GLY A 117 11.26 -13.53 -24.22
N ALA A 118 10.24 -13.67 -25.07
CA ALA A 118 9.59 -12.53 -25.73
C ALA A 118 8.60 -11.80 -24.81
N GLU A 119 7.93 -12.55 -23.93
CA GLU A 119 6.99 -12.01 -22.93
C GLU A 119 7.74 -11.29 -21.79
N LEU A 120 8.82 -11.90 -21.28
CA LEU A 120 9.70 -11.29 -20.26
C LEU A 120 10.35 -9.96 -20.71
N VAL A 121 10.69 -9.84 -22.00
CA VAL A 121 11.24 -8.58 -22.55
C VAL A 121 10.15 -7.51 -22.69
N SER A 122 8.90 -7.90 -22.99
CA SER A 122 7.77 -6.98 -22.99
C SER A 122 7.41 -6.48 -21.59
N ASP A 123 7.50 -7.35 -20.58
CA ASP A 123 7.12 -7.02 -19.20
C ASP A 123 8.14 -6.09 -18.53
N ARG A 124 9.44 -6.36 -18.75
CA ARG A 124 10.51 -5.44 -18.33
C ARG A 124 10.35 -4.06 -18.96
N ASN A 125 9.89 -3.99 -20.21
CA ASN A 125 9.71 -2.72 -20.89
C ASN A 125 8.62 -1.87 -20.24
N GLU A 126 7.53 -2.43 -19.73
CA GLU A 126 6.43 -1.61 -19.20
C GLU A 126 6.71 -1.01 -17.83
N ILE A 127 7.35 -1.80 -16.95
CA ILE A 127 7.87 -1.30 -15.67
C ILE A 127 8.97 -0.27 -15.93
N ALA A 128 9.89 -0.54 -16.86
CA ALA A 128 10.90 0.42 -17.31
C ALA A 128 10.26 1.72 -17.83
N GLN A 129 9.20 1.64 -18.64
CA GLN A 129 8.49 2.82 -19.14
C GLN A 129 7.84 3.62 -18.01
N THR A 130 7.42 2.98 -16.91
CA THR A 130 6.88 3.68 -15.74
C THR A 130 7.95 4.54 -15.08
N PHE A 131 9.14 3.98 -14.86
CA PHE A 131 10.29 4.77 -14.40
C PHE A 131 10.65 5.88 -15.41
N LEU A 132 10.73 5.59 -16.71
CA LEU A 132 11.09 6.59 -17.72
C LEU A 132 10.10 7.77 -17.79
N ARG A 133 8.80 7.51 -17.61
CA ARG A 133 7.77 8.56 -17.54
C ARG A 133 7.90 9.43 -16.29
N GLN A 134 8.34 8.84 -15.19
CA GLN A 134 8.43 9.48 -13.89
C GLN A 134 9.87 9.92 -13.55
N ASN A 135 10.62 10.34 -14.56
CA ASN A 135 12.00 10.80 -14.42
C ASN A 135 12.90 9.85 -13.61
N CYS A 136 12.78 8.56 -13.92
CA CYS A 136 13.50 7.45 -13.31
C CYS A 136 13.20 7.18 -11.82
N VAL A 137 12.12 7.74 -11.28
CA VAL A 137 11.64 7.48 -9.91
C VAL A 137 10.21 6.97 -9.98
N ALA A 138 9.82 5.97 -9.21
CA ALA A 138 8.44 5.53 -9.13
C ALA A 138 8.10 5.09 -7.71
N THR A 139 6.91 5.45 -7.24
CA THR A 139 6.34 4.93 -5.99
C THR A 139 5.81 3.52 -6.19
N GLU A 140 5.67 2.76 -5.10
CA GLU A 140 5.05 1.43 -5.13
C GLU A 140 3.64 1.47 -5.75
N SER A 141 2.86 2.52 -5.44
CA SER A 141 1.51 2.71 -5.98
C SER A 141 1.51 2.93 -7.50
N GLU A 142 2.47 3.68 -8.04
CA GLU A 142 2.59 3.90 -9.49
C GLU A 142 3.05 2.64 -10.22
N LEU A 143 3.97 1.89 -9.63
CA LEU A 143 4.39 0.60 -10.16
C LEU A 143 3.23 -0.40 -10.16
N PHE A 144 2.45 -0.42 -9.08
CA PHE A 144 1.25 -1.24 -8.98
C PHE A 144 0.19 -0.84 -10.02
N GLU A 145 0.00 0.46 -10.24
CA GLU A 145 -0.94 0.95 -11.26
C GLU A 145 -0.49 0.58 -12.67
N ALA A 146 0.81 0.65 -12.97
CA ALA A 146 1.35 0.23 -14.26
C ALA A 146 1.13 -1.27 -14.52
N VAL A 147 1.37 -2.10 -13.50
CA VAL A 147 1.04 -3.54 -13.51
C VAL A 147 -0.46 -3.73 -13.81
N ARG A 148 -1.32 -2.99 -13.11
CA ARG A 148 -2.79 -3.09 -13.27
C ARG A 148 -3.25 -2.66 -14.66
N GLN A 149 -2.69 -1.60 -15.22
CA GLN A 149 -3.06 -1.14 -16.57
C GLN A 149 -2.70 -2.16 -17.65
N ARG A 150 -1.58 -2.86 -17.47
CA ARG A 150 -1.11 -3.89 -18.41
C ARG A 150 -1.94 -5.17 -18.34
N TRP A 151 -2.09 -5.71 -17.13
CA TRP A 151 -2.70 -7.03 -16.93
C TRP A 151 -4.19 -6.97 -16.53
N GLY A 152 -4.76 -5.77 -16.42
CA GLY A 152 -6.14 -5.55 -16.00
C GLY A 152 -6.30 -5.67 -14.48
N SER A 153 -7.48 -6.14 -14.05
CA SER A 153 -7.74 -6.45 -12.65
C SER A 153 -6.69 -7.43 -12.11
N ILE A 154 -5.78 -6.95 -11.27
CA ILE A 154 -4.88 -7.80 -10.45
C ILE A 154 -5.71 -8.68 -9.48
N GLY A 155 -7.00 -8.38 -9.31
CA GLY A 155 -7.94 -9.25 -8.60
C GLY A 155 -8.23 -10.57 -9.31
N ASP A 156 -8.13 -10.61 -10.65
CA ASP A 156 -8.37 -11.80 -11.46
C ASP A 156 -7.06 -12.43 -11.98
N ALA A 157 -6.03 -11.61 -12.21
CA ALA A 157 -4.67 -12.05 -12.48
C ALA A 157 -3.86 -11.94 -11.18
N HIS A 158 -3.67 -13.07 -10.49
CA HIS A 158 -2.95 -13.22 -9.22
C HIS A 158 -1.48 -12.76 -9.26
N ALA A 159 -1.22 -11.48 -9.53
CA ALA A 159 0.11 -10.89 -9.63
C ALA A 159 0.53 -10.30 -8.28
N ALA A 160 1.67 -10.75 -7.77
CA ALA A 160 2.40 -10.03 -6.73
C ALA A 160 3.49 -9.20 -7.43
N LEU A 161 3.49 -7.88 -7.24
CA LEU A 161 4.65 -7.07 -7.64
C LEU A 161 5.78 -7.41 -6.67
N ARG A 162 6.60 -8.36 -7.09
CA ARG A 162 7.78 -8.82 -6.37
C ARG A 162 8.98 -8.05 -6.96
N ILE A 163 9.55 -7.06 -6.25
CA ILE A 163 10.85 -6.44 -6.61
C ILE A 163 11.98 -7.15 -5.84
N TRP A 164 12.63 -8.15 -6.44
CA TRP A 164 13.67 -9.00 -5.82
C TRP A 164 14.78 -9.14 -6.85
N GLY A 165 16.02 -9.00 -6.40
CA GLY A 165 17.18 -9.27 -7.24
C GLY A 165 17.57 -10.74 -7.18
N GLU A 166 16.83 -11.62 -7.84
CA GLU A 166 17.25 -13.02 -8.02
C GLU A 166 18.22 -13.17 -9.22
N THR A 167 18.37 -12.13 -10.03
CA THR A 167 19.51 -12.03 -10.96
C THR A 167 20.69 -11.39 -10.23
N PRO A 168 21.89 -11.98 -10.22
CA PRO A 168 23.10 -11.30 -9.78
C PRO A 168 23.20 -9.93 -10.47
N GLY A 169 23.13 -8.85 -9.71
CA GLY A 169 23.18 -7.47 -10.21
C GLY A 169 21.85 -6.71 -10.31
N PHE A 170 20.68 -7.33 -10.11
CA PHE A 170 19.40 -6.59 -10.22
C PHE A 170 19.14 -5.64 -9.03
N SER A 171 19.75 -5.88 -7.86
CA SER A 171 19.78 -4.88 -6.77
C SER A 171 20.62 -3.64 -7.12
N ASP A 172 21.49 -3.73 -8.12
CA ASP A 172 22.29 -2.60 -8.60
C ASP A 172 21.50 -1.74 -9.59
N ASP A 173 20.34 -2.24 -10.04
CA ASP A 173 19.50 -1.60 -11.03
C ASP A 173 18.45 -0.68 -10.41
N TYR A 174 18.28 -0.63 -9.08
CA TYR A 174 17.43 0.37 -8.43
C TYR A 174 17.89 0.78 -7.02
N GLU A 175 17.54 2.01 -6.61
CA GLU A 175 17.80 2.59 -5.29
C GLU A 175 16.48 2.86 -4.57
N ILE A 176 16.36 2.49 -3.29
CA ILE A 176 15.19 2.85 -2.47
C ILE A 176 15.38 4.26 -1.92
N LEU A 177 14.57 5.21 -2.37
CA LEU A 177 14.63 6.62 -1.96
C LEU A 177 13.83 6.91 -0.68
N SER A 178 12.67 6.27 -0.52
CA SER A 178 11.81 6.34 0.66
C SER A 178 11.16 4.99 0.93
N ARG A 179 10.79 4.73 2.19
CA ARG A 179 10.06 3.51 2.61
C ARG A 179 8.62 3.80 3.06
N ASP A 180 8.25 5.07 3.16
CA ASP A 180 6.91 5.49 3.56
C ASP A 180 6.54 6.80 2.82
N PRO A 181 5.87 6.72 1.66
CA PRO A 181 5.60 5.49 0.90
C PRO A 181 6.89 4.94 0.25
N PHE A 182 6.90 3.65 -0.08
CA PHE A 182 8.01 3.05 -0.82
C PHE A 182 8.21 3.75 -2.16
N THR A 183 9.41 4.32 -2.35
CA THR A 183 9.80 5.04 -3.56
C THR A 183 11.11 4.46 -4.07
N TYR A 184 11.13 4.10 -5.34
CA TYR A 184 12.25 3.46 -6.00
C TYR A 184 12.80 4.39 -7.07
N ARG A 185 14.10 4.35 -7.29
CA ARG A 185 14.76 4.95 -8.45
C ARG A 185 15.36 3.85 -9.28
N TRP A 186 15.12 3.84 -10.58
CA TRP A 186 15.79 2.90 -11.47
C TRP A 186 17.18 3.45 -11.82
N THR A 187 18.25 2.73 -11.50
CA THR A 187 19.66 3.10 -11.69
C THR A 187 20.29 2.44 -12.92
N ALA A 188 19.53 1.62 -13.65
CA ALA A 188 20.00 0.92 -14.84
C ALA A 188 19.46 1.51 -16.15
N GLY A 189 20.00 1.01 -17.27
CA GLY A 189 19.48 1.28 -18.61
C GLY A 189 19.48 2.77 -18.95
N PRO A 190 18.41 3.31 -19.56
CA PRO A 190 18.32 4.73 -19.91
C PRO A 190 18.32 5.65 -18.67
N CYS A 191 18.05 5.10 -17.48
CA CYS A 191 18.09 5.81 -16.22
C CYS A 191 19.47 5.83 -15.55
N ALA A 192 20.46 5.07 -16.05
CA ALA A 192 21.80 5.02 -15.46
C ALA A 192 22.51 6.38 -15.41
N ASN A 193 22.18 7.28 -16.33
CA ASN A 193 22.72 8.65 -16.37
C ASN A 193 21.68 9.72 -15.95
N SER A 194 20.51 9.30 -15.46
CA SER A 194 19.44 10.23 -15.02
C SER A 194 19.84 11.04 -13.79
N LEU A 195 20.81 10.56 -13.00
CA LEU A 195 21.47 11.34 -11.94
C LEU A 195 22.06 12.67 -12.45
N GLN A 196 22.28 12.82 -13.76
CA GLN A 196 22.82 14.03 -14.38
C GLN A 196 21.81 14.84 -15.19
N ARG A 197 20.58 14.35 -15.43
CA ARG A 197 19.54 15.12 -16.13
C ARG A 197 18.46 15.58 -15.18
N ALA A 198 18.64 16.84 -14.77
CA ALA A 198 17.67 17.69 -14.10
C ALA A 198 17.09 17.11 -12.81
N ALA A 199 17.92 17.08 -11.76
CA ALA A 199 17.46 17.81 -10.58
C ALA A 199 17.10 19.21 -11.12
N THR A 200 15.81 19.53 -11.20
CA THR A 200 15.39 20.93 -11.24
C THR A 200 16.27 21.62 -10.22
N GLU A 201 17.08 22.59 -10.67
CA GLU A 201 18.05 23.26 -9.83
C GLU A 201 17.39 23.51 -8.48
N PRO A 202 17.95 22.99 -7.36
CA PRO A 202 17.24 22.98 -6.08
C PRO A 202 16.63 24.34 -5.90
N PRO A 203 15.31 24.43 -5.62
CA PRO A 203 14.63 25.71 -5.56
C PRO A 203 15.50 26.69 -4.79
N ALA A 204 15.85 27.80 -5.43
CA ALA A 204 16.92 28.69 -4.94
C ALA A 204 16.62 29.31 -3.57
N SER A 205 15.43 29.07 -3.02
CA SER A 205 14.98 29.49 -1.69
C SER A 205 13.97 28.47 -1.09
N PRO A 206 13.85 28.41 0.26
CA PRO A 206 12.80 27.64 0.93
C PRO A 206 11.39 27.97 0.44
N GLN A 207 11.12 29.23 0.11
CA GLN A 207 9.85 29.67 -0.48
C GLN A 207 9.59 29.00 -1.83
N GLY A 208 10.59 28.95 -2.71
CA GLY A 208 10.47 28.27 -4.00
C GLY A 208 10.21 26.77 -3.84
N ALA A 209 10.81 26.14 -2.82
CA ALA A 209 10.57 24.73 -2.52
C ALA A 209 9.16 24.48 -2.03
N ARG A 210 8.65 25.37 -1.17
CA ARG A 210 7.28 25.34 -0.68
C ARG A 210 6.30 25.50 -1.83
N ASP A 211 6.51 26.50 -2.68
CA ASP A 211 5.62 26.79 -3.81
C ASP A 211 5.61 25.64 -4.82
N GLN A 212 6.76 24.98 -5.03
CA GLN A 212 6.84 23.75 -5.82
C GLN A 212 5.99 22.63 -5.22
N ARG A 213 6.10 22.36 -3.91
CA ARG A 213 5.29 21.31 -3.26
C ARG A 213 3.80 21.62 -3.27
N VAL A 214 3.43 22.89 -3.12
CA VAL A 214 2.03 23.33 -3.26
C VAL A 214 1.52 23.08 -4.68
N ALA A 215 2.31 23.41 -5.71
CA ALA A 215 1.95 23.13 -7.10
C ALA A 215 1.79 21.62 -7.36
N GLU A 216 2.73 20.80 -6.88
CA GLU A 216 2.66 19.34 -6.98
C GLU A 216 1.42 18.75 -6.28
N ALA A 217 1.07 19.28 -5.11
CA ALA A 217 -0.13 18.87 -4.38
C ALA A 217 -1.41 19.25 -5.13
N ILE A 218 -1.48 20.45 -5.72
CA ILE A 218 -2.60 20.89 -6.58
C ILE A 218 -2.73 19.99 -7.80
N ASP A 219 -1.64 19.72 -8.50
CA ASP A 219 -1.63 18.88 -9.71
C ASP A 219 -2.06 17.43 -9.40
N ARG A 220 -1.69 16.91 -8.23
CA ARG A 220 -2.13 15.59 -7.75
C ARG A 220 -3.61 15.58 -7.38
N ALA A 221 -4.07 16.63 -6.71
CA ALA A 221 -5.42 16.76 -6.19
C ALA A 221 -6.46 17.00 -7.29
N CYS A 222 -6.12 17.78 -8.30
CA CYS A 222 -7.05 18.16 -9.35
C CYS A 222 -6.97 17.20 -10.55
N TRP A 223 -8.07 17.08 -11.31
CA TRP A 223 -8.06 16.27 -12.53
C TRP A 223 -7.05 16.82 -13.53
N ARG A 224 -6.46 15.93 -14.35
CA ARG A 224 -5.38 16.30 -15.26
C ARG A 224 -5.78 17.56 -16.05
N ASP A 225 -4.90 18.56 -15.98
CA ASP A 225 -5.00 19.86 -16.64
C ASP A 225 -6.06 20.85 -16.10
N ASP A 226 -6.82 20.48 -15.05
CA ASP A 226 -7.84 21.39 -14.50
C ASP A 226 -7.26 22.53 -13.66
N GLY A 227 -5.99 22.43 -13.25
CA GLY A 227 -5.35 23.40 -12.36
C GLY A 227 -6.12 23.60 -11.05
N GLY A 228 -5.60 24.46 -10.20
CA GLY A 228 -6.25 24.77 -8.94
C GLY A 228 -5.51 25.81 -8.14
N THR A 229 -6.02 26.05 -6.94
CA THR A 229 -5.43 26.98 -5.97
C THR A 229 -5.44 26.35 -4.59
N MET A 230 -4.53 26.79 -3.73
CA MET A 230 -4.47 26.40 -2.33
C MET A 230 -4.19 27.66 -1.51
N ASP A 231 -5.23 28.24 -0.93
CA ASP A 231 -5.16 29.47 -0.13
C ASP A 231 -5.18 29.20 1.39
N ARG A 232 -5.51 27.96 1.77
CA ARG A 232 -5.55 27.46 3.15
C ARG A 232 -4.98 26.05 3.21
N GLY A 233 -4.83 25.51 4.43
CA GLY A 233 -4.31 24.16 4.63
C GLY A 233 -2.80 24.06 4.40
N ILE A 234 -2.09 25.19 4.33
CA ILE A 234 -0.63 25.24 4.22
C ILE A 234 -0.06 25.69 5.56
N TYR A 235 0.69 24.82 6.23
CA TYR A 235 1.31 25.12 7.51
C TYR A 235 2.81 24.88 7.44
N THR A 236 3.59 25.73 8.14
CA THR A 236 5.06 25.59 8.22
C THR A 236 5.60 25.55 9.65
N PRO A 237 5.13 24.64 10.52
CA PRO A 237 5.71 24.43 11.85
C PRO A 237 7.03 23.65 11.78
N ASP A 238 7.86 23.73 12.82
CA ASP A 238 9.01 22.84 13.07
C ASP A 238 8.52 21.59 13.83
N LEU A 239 8.03 20.57 13.11
CA LEU A 239 7.35 19.38 13.68
C LEU A 239 8.30 18.37 14.29
N ASP A 240 9.57 18.36 13.91
CA ASP A 240 10.56 17.45 14.50
C ASP A 240 11.46 18.12 15.54
N GLY A 241 11.39 19.44 15.68
CA GLY A 241 12.12 20.22 16.68
C GLY A 241 13.57 20.45 16.30
N ASP A 242 13.93 20.34 15.02
CA ASP A 242 15.30 20.51 14.53
C ASP A 242 15.67 21.98 14.23
N GLY A 243 14.72 22.90 14.41
CA GLY A 243 14.89 24.32 14.20
C GLY A 243 14.67 24.77 12.75
N ARG A 244 14.16 23.90 11.88
CA ARG A 244 13.81 24.22 10.49
C ARG A 244 12.30 24.11 10.31
N ASP A 245 11.78 24.93 9.40
CA ASP A 245 10.37 24.86 9.05
C ASP A 245 10.10 23.59 8.22
N ASP A 246 9.13 22.81 8.67
CA ASP A 246 8.53 21.72 7.90
C ASP A 246 7.39 22.27 7.05
N LEU A 247 6.75 21.39 6.27
CA LEU A 247 5.60 21.75 5.44
C LEU A 247 4.48 20.74 5.64
N VAL A 248 3.29 21.23 5.92
CA VAL A 248 2.06 20.44 5.95
C VAL A 248 1.12 20.99 4.89
N LEU A 249 0.64 20.10 4.03
CA LEU A 249 -0.34 20.37 2.98
C LEU A 249 -1.59 19.54 3.24
N ASP A 250 -2.64 20.16 3.77
CA ASP A 250 -3.97 19.57 3.89
C ASP A 250 -4.76 19.80 2.60
N HIS A 251 -4.99 18.74 1.82
CA HIS A 251 -5.68 18.83 0.54
C HIS A 251 -7.14 19.30 0.69
N ALA A 252 -7.72 19.31 1.88
CA ALA A 252 -9.00 19.96 2.10
C ALA A 252 -8.97 21.46 1.79
N GLY A 253 -7.78 22.08 1.78
CA GLY A 253 -7.54 23.47 1.38
C GLY A 253 -7.41 23.71 -0.12
N ILE A 254 -7.42 22.65 -0.95
CA ILE A 254 -7.28 22.78 -2.41
C ILE A 254 -8.66 23.05 -3.04
N ALA A 255 -8.70 24.05 -3.93
CA ALA A 255 -9.83 24.37 -4.78
C ALA A 255 -9.45 24.15 -6.24
N CYS A 256 -10.06 23.15 -6.89
CA CYS A 256 -9.85 22.86 -8.30
C CYS A 256 -10.74 23.73 -9.19
N SER A 257 -10.24 24.14 -10.37
CA SER A 257 -10.89 25.19 -11.19
C SER A 257 -12.29 24.85 -11.69
N GLN A 258 -12.60 23.55 -11.90
CA GLN A 258 -13.92 23.09 -12.34
C GLN A 258 -14.93 22.96 -11.19
N GLY A 259 -14.56 23.35 -9.96
CA GLY A 259 -15.42 23.25 -8.79
C GLY A 259 -15.59 21.82 -8.25
N TYR A 260 -14.84 20.85 -8.77
CA TYR A 260 -14.76 19.52 -8.19
C TYR A 260 -14.01 19.55 -6.86
N LEU A 261 -14.39 18.65 -5.97
CA LEU A 261 -13.57 18.33 -4.81
C LEU A 261 -12.24 17.72 -5.27
N PRO A 262 -11.12 17.96 -4.54
CA PRO A 262 -9.87 17.25 -4.77
C PRO A 262 -10.10 15.74 -4.84
N GLN A 263 -9.49 15.07 -5.81
CA GLN A 263 -9.55 13.61 -5.96
C GLN A 263 -8.88 12.87 -4.81
N THR A 264 -7.95 13.56 -4.14
CA THR A 264 -7.30 13.12 -2.91
C THR A 264 -8.22 13.25 -1.70
N CYS A 265 -9.46 13.74 -1.87
CA CYS A 265 -10.51 13.66 -0.86
C CYS A 265 -11.29 12.35 -0.98
N GLY A 266 -11.34 11.61 0.13
CA GLY A 266 -12.29 10.53 0.32
C GLY A 266 -13.70 11.06 0.62
N ALA A 267 -14.59 10.16 1.04
CA ALA A 267 -15.97 10.52 1.35
C ALA A 267 -16.14 11.46 2.55
N GLN A 268 -15.10 11.63 3.39
CA GLN A 268 -15.19 12.37 4.66
C GLN A 268 -14.01 13.30 4.93
N VAL A 269 -12.80 12.93 4.50
CA VAL A 269 -11.57 13.66 4.77
C VAL A 269 -10.67 13.63 3.54
N CYS A 270 -9.72 14.55 3.49
CA CYS A 270 -8.74 14.64 2.41
C CYS A 270 -7.38 14.08 2.82
N GLU A 271 -6.51 13.87 1.84
CA GLU A 271 -5.11 13.56 2.11
C GLU A 271 -4.42 14.79 2.74
N THR A 272 -3.63 14.53 3.77
CA THR A 272 -2.67 15.47 4.35
C THR A 272 -1.28 14.92 4.12
N GLN A 273 -0.41 15.76 3.57
CA GLN A 273 1.00 15.45 3.33
C GLN A 273 1.87 16.25 4.30
N ILE A 274 2.85 15.59 4.89
CA ILE A 274 3.83 16.20 5.79
C ILE A 274 5.22 16.01 5.20
N PHE A 275 5.98 17.09 5.11
CA PHE A 275 7.34 17.11 4.62
C PHE A 275 8.28 17.74 5.64
N PHE A 276 9.42 17.10 5.87
CA PHE A 276 10.47 17.65 6.71
C PHE A 276 11.39 18.60 5.93
N GLY A 277 11.80 19.69 6.57
CA GLY A 277 12.81 20.61 6.05
C GLY A 277 14.15 19.90 5.82
N PHE A 278 14.66 19.92 4.58
CA PHE A 278 15.90 19.24 4.21
C PHE A 278 16.67 19.94 3.09
N ASN A 279 17.90 20.38 3.38
CA ASN A 279 18.84 20.96 2.40
C ASN A 279 18.24 22.07 1.50
N GLY A 280 17.49 22.99 2.08
CA GLY A 280 16.86 24.09 1.34
C GLY A 280 15.58 23.70 0.60
N GLY A 281 15.12 22.46 0.73
CA GLY A 281 13.83 21.98 0.24
C GLY A 281 13.08 21.15 1.27
N TYR A 282 12.22 20.25 0.77
CA TYR A 282 11.32 19.44 1.59
C TYR A 282 11.40 17.98 1.17
N ARG A 283 11.54 17.09 2.16
CA ARG A 283 11.50 15.63 1.99
C ARG A 283 10.20 15.10 2.59
N GLU A 284 9.43 14.32 1.83
CA GLU A 284 8.20 13.70 2.34
C GLU A 284 8.52 12.85 3.57
N GLY A 285 7.77 13.09 4.63
CA GLY A 285 7.91 12.44 5.93
C GLY A 285 6.74 11.53 6.26
N HIS A 286 5.52 11.94 5.90
CA HIS A 286 4.32 11.15 6.16
C HIS A 286 3.13 11.61 5.31
N THR A 287 2.24 10.69 4.97
CA THR A 287 0.98 10.96 4.27
C THR A 287 -0.17 10.24 4.98
N MET A 288 -1.27 10.95 5.25
CA MET A 288 -2.40 10.43 6.03
C MET A 288 -3.75 10.93 5.51
N LEU A 289 -4.85 10.19 5.74
CA LEU A 289 -6.21 10.61 5.39
C LEU A 289 -6.90 11.29 6.58
N ASN A 290 -6.78 12.62 6.65
CA ASN A 290 -7.43 13.49 7.62
C ASN A 290 -7.33 14.96 7.17
N SER A 291 -8.04 15.83 7.87
CA SER A 291 -7.90 17.28 7.68
C SER A 291 -7.27 17.92 8.91
N VAL A 292 -6.37 18.88 8.69
CA VAL A 292 -5.66 19.62 9.73
C VAL A 292 -6.42 20.90 10.01
N THR A 293 -6.89 21.03 11.25
CA THR A 293 -7.69 22.19 11.70
C THR A 293 -6.85 23.28 12.32
N GLU A 294 -5.78 22.91 13.04
CA GLU A 294 -4.85 23.84 13.66
C GLU A 294 -3.49 23.19 13.95
N VAL A 295 -2.45 24.01 14.03
CA VAL A 295 -1.18 23.64 14.65
C VAL A 295 -1.28 23.89 16.15
N VAL A 296 -1.11 22.83 16.94
CA VAL A 296 -1.19 22.87 18.40
C VAL A 296 0.19 23.17 18.99
N PRO A 297 0.34 24.18 19.88
CA PRO A 297 1.61 24.47 20.53
C PRO A 297 2.21 23.27 21.28
N GLY A 298 3.54 23.19 21.32
CA GLY A 298 4.30 22.20 22.08
C GLY A 298 5.75 22.07 21.59
N THR A 299 6.48 21.10 22.14
CA THR A 299 7.86 20.80 21.74
C THR A 299 8.03 19.28 21.54
N PRO A 300 7.94 18.78 20.30
CA PRO A 300 7.57 19.52 19.08
C PRO A 300 6.08 19.95 19.06
N PRO A 301 5.68 20.91 18.21
CA PRO A 301 4.27 21.22 17.94
C PRO A 301 3.50 19.98 17.43
N GLY A 302 2.19 19.98 17.62
CA GLY A 302 1.29 18.94 17.11
C GLY A 302 0.37 19.48 16.03
N LEU A 303 -0.34 18.59 15.35
CA LEU A 303 -1.40 18.93 14.39
C LEU A 303 -2.73 18.43 14.95
N ARG A 304 -3.70 19.32 15.14
CA ARG A 304 -5.08 18.90 15.43
C ARG A 304 -5.72 18.43 14.14
N ILE A 305 -6.13 17.17 14.11
CA ILE A 305 -6.69 16.53 12.94
C ILE A 305 -8.15 16.11 13.17
N ILE A 306 -8.92 16.09 12.09
CA ILE A 306 -10.22 15.43 11.99
C ILE A 306 -10.04 14.25 11.03
N GLY A 307 -10.20 13.03 11.55
CA GLY A 307 -10.15 11.78 10.79
C GLY A 307 -11.53 11.28 10.37
N HIS A 308 -11.53 10.06 9.81
CA HIS A 308 -12.76 9.36 9.47
C HIS A 308 -13.73 9.25 10.67
N GLY A 309 -15.03 9.34 10.39
CA GLY A 309 -16.08 9.32 11.41
C GLY A 309 -16.16 10.59 12.26
N GLY A 310 -15.45 11.66 11.91
CA GLY A 310 -15.40 12.89 12.70
C GLY A 310 -14.56 12.75 13.97
N THR A 311 -13.66 11.77 14.00
CA THR A 311 -12.75 11.55 15.12
C THR A 311 -11.74 12.68 15.19
N GLU A 312 -11.63 13.33 16.35
CA GLU A 312 -10.65 14.39 16.58
C GLU A 312 -9.47 13.86 17.38
N GLY A 313 -8.27 14.37 17.08
CA GLY A 313 -7.06 14.03 17.82
C GLY A 313 -5.94 15.02 17.57
N VAL A 314 -4.87 14.93 18.35
CA VAL A 314 -3.63 15.66 18.09
C VAL A 314 -2.56 14.66 17.69
N VAL A 315 -2.03 14.76 16.47
CA VAL A 315 -0.86 13.98 16.06
C VAL A 315 0.40 14.77 16.31
N ARG A 316 1.42 14.12 16.87
CA ARG A 316 2.71 14.74 17.17
C ARG A 316 3.84 13.78 16.81
N TRP A 317 4.94 14.34 16.32
CA TRP A 317 6.16 13.59 16.08
C TRP A 317 6.77 13.11 17.41
N ASN A 318 7.07 11.83 17.50
CA ASN A 318 7.68 11.23 18.70
C ASN A 318 9.18 10.93 18.54
N GLY A 319 9.82 11.43 17.47
CA GLY A 319 11.19 11.09 17.08
C GLY A 319 11.31 9.97 16.05
N ARG A 320 10.20 9.27 15.76
CA ARG A 320 10.15 8.15 14.81
C ARG A 320 8.97 8.23 13.84
N GLU A 321 7.80 8.60 14.34
CA GLU A 321 6.56 8.66 13.56
C GLU A 321 5.61 9.72 14.14
N PHE A 322 4.57 10.07 13.38
CA PHE A 322 3.43 10.82 13.91
C PHE A 322 2.48 9.89 14.64
N ALA A 323 2.27 10.15 15.94
CA ALA A 323 1.37 9.37 16.78
C ALA A 323 0.27 10.25 17.38
N VAL A 324 -0.94 9.68 17.52
CA VAL A 324 -2.06 10.34 18.20
C VAL A 324 -1.79 10.42 19.71
N GLN A 325 -2.02 11.59 20.31
CA GLN A 325 -1.93 11.85 21.75
C GLN A 325 -3.29 12.04 22.42
#